data_AF-F4R8U8-F1
#
_entry.id   AF-F4R8U8-F1
#
_cell.length_a   1.000
_cell.length_b   1.000
_cell.length_c   1.000
_cell.angle_alpha   90.00
_cell.angle_beta   90.00
_cell.angle_gamma   90.00
#
_symmetry.space_group_name_H-M   'P 1'
#
loop_
_entity.id
_entity.type
_entity.pdbx_description
1 polymer ?
#
loop_
_entity_poly.entity_id
_entity_poly.type
_entity_poly.pdbx_seq_one_letter_code
_entity_poly.pdbx_strand_id
1 'polypeptide(L)'
;MLPPFSANPYARHNQAMLPELRELVNDQPHVPIIGPGDEGPIQRVRQWERVKRYLHNGFFHNTGHALDEFVEQFGYLNAAELGTIIDAIYTLEDEVHDVISHMSECLNLIAYCEMVLRSRDPEVTCHHDLIKRQLEISKMQYERYQLAWQHFHQEESKLWAIWSEETHRARAFPDAQPGAASNSTPPVSDQL
;
A
#
# COMPACT_ATOMS: atom_id res chain seq x y z
N MET A 1 -20.55 3.57 34.82
CA MET A 1 -20.02 4.04 33.52
C MET A 1 -19.02 3.00 33.03
N LEU A 2 -19.27 2.48 31.82
CA LEU A 2 -18.43 1.69 30.90
C LEU A 2 -17.62 0.48 31.42
N PRO A 3 -17.74 -0.71 30.79
CA PRO A 3 -17.01 -1.91 31.17
C PRO A 3 -15.54 -1.86 30.73
N PRO A 4 -14.65 -2.67 31.34
CA PRO A 4 -13.26 -2.82 30.89
C PRO A 4 -13.28 -3.62 29.59
N PHE A 5 -13.27 -2.93 28.45
CA PHE A 5 -13.13 -3.59 27.18
C PHE A 5 -11.71 -4.14 27.03
N SER A 6 -11.67 -5.46 27.00
CA SER A 6 -10.99 -6.24 25.98
C SER A 6 -9.47 -6.23 26.00
N ALA A 7 -8.95 -7.36 26.50
CA ALA A 7 -7.74 -8.01 26.01
C ALA A 7 -7.35 -7.58 24.60
N ASN A 8 -6.11 -7.12 24.49
CA ASN A 8 -5.39 -6.95 23.25
C ASN A 8 -5.53 -8.23 22.38
N PRO A 9 -6.11 -8.17 21.16
CA PRO A 9 -6.27 -9.34 20.30
C PRO A 9 -4.93 -9.99 19.89
N TYR A 10 -3.82 -9.26 20.02
CA TYR A 10 -2.47 -9.78 19.82
C TYR A 10 -1.99 -10.65 20.99
N ALA A 11 -2.54 -10.49 22.20
CA ALA A 11 -2.11 -11.25 23.37
C ALA A 11 -2.52 -12.73 23.30
N ARG A 12 -3.60 -13.06 22.59
CA ARG A 12 -4.04 -14.46 22.39
C ARG A 12 -3.26 -15.19 21.29
N HIS A 13 -2.74 -14.46 20.30
CA HIS A 13 -1.96 -15.07 19.21
C HIS A 13 -0.56 -15.48 19.68
N ASN A 14 0.00 -14.76 20.67
CA ASN A 14 1.31 -15.06 21.21
C ASN A 14 1.37 -16.36 22.02
N GLN A 15 0.26 -16.95 22.48
CA GLN A 15 0.31 -18.21 23.25
C GLN A 15 0.40 -19.46 22.37
N ALA A 16 0.04 -19.37 21.09
CA ALA A 16 0.05 -20.49 20.15
C ALA A 16 1.34 -20.63 19.34
N MET A 17 2.24 -19.63 19.39
CA MET A 17 3.54 -19.66 18.70
C MET A 17 4.62 -20.34 19.53
N LEU A 18 5.52 -21.05 18.84
CA LEU A 18 6.74 -21.64 19.41
C LEU A 18 7.61 -20.55 20.07
N PRO A 19 8.32 -20.85 21.17
CA PRO A 19 9.12 -19.86 21.91
C PRO A 19 10.11 -19.10 21.03
N GLU A 20 10.74 -19.78 20.07
CA GLU A 20 11.74 -19.20 19.16
C GLU A 20 11.13 -18.17 18.20
N LEU A 21 9.86 -18.34 17.80
CA LEU A 21 9.14 -17.38 16.95
C LEU A 21 8.68 -16.14 17.73
N ARG A 22 8.50 -16.26 19.06
CA ARG A 22 8.17 -15.11 19.91
C ARG A 22 9.37 -14.20 20.11
N GLU A 23 10.57 -14.76 20.17
CA GLU A 23 11.81 -13.96 20.25
C GLU A 23 12.00 -13.14 18.99
N LEU A 24 11.72 -13.68 17.80
CA LEU A 24 11.77 -12.95 16.52
C LEU A 24 10.78 -11.78 16.40
N VAL A 25 9.62 -11.86 17.07
CA VAL A 25 8.62 -10.77 17.08
C VAL A 25 8.95 -9.71 18.13
N ASN A 26 9.67 -10.07 19.20
CA ASN A 26 10.08 -9.16 20.27
C ASN A 26 11.47 -8.54 20.03
N ASP A 27 12.33 -9.16 19.20
CA ASP A 27 13.58 -8.59 18.68
C ASP A 27 13.29 -7.59 17.56
N GLN A 28 12.53 -6.53 17.87
CA GLN A 28 12.68 -5.31 17.09
C GLN A 28 14.03 -4.69 17.46
N PRO A 29 15.01 -4.59 16.53
CA PRO A 29 16.27 -3.96 16.84
C PRO A 29 16.01 -2.49 17.22
N HIS A 30 16.46 -2.10 18.41
CA HIS A 30 16.79 -0.70 18.68
C HIS A 30 17.89 -0.30 17.70
N VAL A 31 17.53 0.45 16.66
CA VAL A 31 18.49 0.91 15.66
C VAL A 31 19.12 2.24 16.13
N PRO A 32 20.43 2.31 16.37
CA PRO A 32 21.12 3.59 16.35
C PRO A 32 21.57 3.86 14.90
N ILE A 33 20.86 4.74 14.21
CA ILE A 33 21.27 5.23 12.89
C ILE A 33 21.99 6.56 13.10
N ILE A 34 23.30 6.60 12.85
CA ILE A 34 24.04 7.86 12.71
C ILE A 34 24.79 7.83 11.36
N GLY A 35 24.39 8.74 10.45
CA GLY A 35 25.21 9.29 9.37
C GLY A 35 24.53 9.39 7.98
N PRO A 36 24.77 10.44 7.18
CA PRO A 36 25.06 11.84 7.49
C PRO A 36 23.92 12.77 7.00
N GLY A 37 23.35 13.54 7.92
CA GLY A 37 22.22 14.43 7.66
C GLY A 37 21.38 14.47 8.92
N ASP A 38 21.88 15.17 9.94
CA ASP A 38 21.32 15.25 11.29
C ASP A 38 20.03 16.11 11.32
N GLU A 39 19.10 15.80 10.41
CA GLU A 39 17.71 16.23 10.43
C GLU A 39 16.96 15.19 11.27
N GLY A 40 16.91 15.43 12.59
CA GLY A 40 16.60 14.43 13.60
C GLY A 40 15.33 13.58 13.37
N PRO A 41 15.17 12.47 14.14
CA PRO A 41 14.10 11.48 13.97
C PRO A 41 12.68 12.06 13.91
N ILE A 42 12.47 13.24 14.50
CA ILE A 42 11.21 13.98 14.46
C ILE A 42 10.86 14.47 13.04
N GLN A 43 11.84 14.91 12.24
CA GLN A 43 11.60 15.39 10.88
C GLN A 43 11.23 14.25 9.94
N ARG A 44 11.93 13.11 10.02
CA ARG A 44 11.55 11.88 9.30
C ARG A 44 10.12 11.48 9.60
N VAL A 45 9.75 11.38 10.88
CA VAL A 45 8.38 11.01 11.29
C VAL A 45 7.36 12.00 10.73
N ARG A 46 7.59 13.32 10.83
CA ARG A 46 6.64 14.33 10.33
C ARG A 46 6.45 14.26 8.81
N GLN A 47 7.52 14.05 8.06
CA GLN A 47 7.44 13.89 6.61
C GLN A 47 6.73 12.59 6.24
N TRP A 48 7.03 11.50 6.94
CA TRP A 48 6.34 10.24 6.74
C TRP A 48 4.84 10.35 7.02
N GLU A 49 4.43 11.08 8.06
CA GLU A 49 3.00 11.35 8.35
C GLU A 49 2.31 12.18 7.26
N ARG A 50 3.07 12.90 6.41
CA ARG A 50 2.53 13.54 5.20
C ARG A 50 2.33 12.51 4.09
N VAL A 51 3.30 11.64 3.86
CA VAL A 51 3.22 10.53 2.87
C VAL A 51 2.05 9.60 3.22
N LYS A 52 1.96 9.15 4.47
CA LYS A 52 0.83 8.36 5.01
C LYS A 52 -0.52 8.99 4.71
N ARG A 53 -0.64 10.31 4.88
CA ARG A 53 -1.90 11.01 4.58
C ARG A 53 -2.24 10.97 3.09
N TYR A 54 -1.26 10.96 2.19
CA TYR A 54 -1.55 10.78 0.77
C TYR A 54 -1.98 9.34 0.46
N LEU A 55 -1.27 8.36 1.02
CA LEU A 55 -1.59 6.93 0.90
C LEU A 55 -3.01 6.61 1.43
N HIS A 56 -3.35 7.07 2.65
CA HIS A 56 -4.63 6.76 3.29
C HIS A 56 -5.83 7.51 2.71
N ASN A 57 -5.64 8.74 2.22
CA ASN A 57 -6.74 9.53 1.66
C ASN A 57 -6.94 9.29 0.16
N GLY A 58 -6.21 8.34 -0.43
CA GLY A 58 -6.30 8.03 -1.85
C GLY A 58 -5.78 9.13 -2.78
N PHE A 59 -4.92 10.03 -2.29
CA PHE A 59 -4.27 11.05 -3.12
C PHE A 59 -3.05 10.47 -3.86
N PHE A 60 -3.29 9.38 -4.58
CA PHE A 60 -2.25 8.58 -5.21
C PHE A 60 -1.44 9.35 -6.25
N HIS A 61 -2.06 10.30 -6.97
CA HIS A 61 -1.38 11.18 -7.92
C HIS A 61 -0.17 11.95 -7.37
N ASN A 62 -0.10 12.21 -6.06
CA ASN A 62 1.06 12.85 -5.40
C ASN A 62 1.93 11.86 -4.62
N THR A 63 1.51 10.60 -4.51
CA THR A 63 2.11 9.63 -3.61
C THR A 63 3.46 9.15 -4.14
N GLY A 64 3.58 8.88 -5.45
CA GLY A 64 4.87 8.54 -6.05
C GLY A 64 5.93 9.61 -5.80
N HIS A 65 5.62 10.87 -6.14
CA HIS A 65 6.53 11.99 -5.91
C HIS A 65 6.89 12.19 -4.43
N ALA A 66 5.92 12.05 -3.53
CA ALA A 66 6.17 12.20 -2.09
C ALA A 66 7.03 11.06 -1.53
N LEU A 67 6.92 9.85 -2.09
CA LEU A 67 7.78 8.72 -1.75
C LEU A 67 9.19 8.91 -2.30
N ASP A 68 9.33 9.35 -3.55
CA ASP A 68 10.62 9.64 -4.17
C ASP A 68 11.37 10.72 -3.38
N GLU A 69 10.71 11.85 -3.05
CA GLU A 69 11.29 12.91 -2.21
C GLU A 69 11.74 12.38 -0.84
N PHE A 70 10.94 11.50 -0.23
CA PHE A 70 11.26 10.92 1.08
C PHE A 70 12.48 9.99 1.01
N VAL A 71 12.57 9.17 -0.04
CA VAL A 71 13.71 8.28 -0.29
C VAL A 71 14.96 9.09 -0.64
N GLU A 72 14.85 10.15 -1.43
CA GLU A 72 15.97 11.05 -1.74
C GLU A 72 16.49 11.75 -0.47
N GLN A 73 15.60 12.20 0.41
CA GLN A 73 15.98 12.93 1.63
C GLN A 73 16.56 12.03 2.71
N PHE A 74 16.03 10.82 2.91
CA PHE A 74 16.44 9.94 4.01
C PHE A 74 17.12 8.63 3.57
N GLY A 75 17.32 8.42 2.27
CA GLY A 75 18.11 7.36 1.66
C GLY A 75 17.42 6.00 1.50
N TYR A 76 16.45 5.67 2.35
CA TYR A 76 15.79 4.35 2.37
C TYR A 76 14.43 4.38 3.07
N LEU A 77 13.59 3.38 2.79
CA LEU A 77 12.40 3.03 3.56
C LEU A 77 12.65 1.91 4.58
N ASN A 78 12.15 2.06 5.81
CA ASN A 78 12.20 0.99 6.82
C ASN A 78 11.02 0.01 6.66
N ALA A 79 11.06 -1.09 7.40
CA ALA A 79 10.04 -2.14 7.32
C ALA A 79 8.61 -1.66 7.64
N ALA A 80 8.44 -0.73 8.58
CA ALA A 80 7.11 -0.20 8.92
C ALA A 80 6.57 0.74 7.82
N GLU A 81 7.46 1.50 7.18
CA GLU A 81 7.12 2.37 6.06
C GLU A 81 6.76 1.55 4.81
N LEU A 82 7.52 0.49 4.51
CA LEU A 82 7.19 -0.50 3.48
C LEU A 82 5.85 -1.22 3.78
N GLY A 83 5.59 -1.52 5.06
CA GLY A 83 4.31 -2.05 5.54
C GLY A 83 3.12 -1.13 5.21
N THR A 84 3.30 0.18 5.34
CA THR A 84 2.24 1.15 5.00
C THR A 84 1.99 1.19 3.48
N ILE A 85 3.05 1.07 2.67
CA ILE A 85 2.92 1.06 1.21
C ILE A 85 2.15 -0.18 0.76
N ILE A 86 2.44 -1.35 1.33
CA ILE A 86 1.73 -2.58 0.96
C ILE A 86 0.25 -2.55 1.37
N ASP A 87 -0.07 -1.97 2.53
CA ASP A 87 -1.47 -1.75 2.94
C ASP A 87 -2.21 -0.84 1.93
N ALA A 88 -1.53 0.19 1.43
CA ALA A 88 -2.09 1.09 0.41
C ALA A 88 -2.25 0.41 -0.95
N ILE A 89 -1.34 -0.48 -1.33
CA ILE A 89 -1.46 -1.31 -2.53
C ILE A 89 -2.70 -2.20 -2.42
N TYR A 90 -2.90 -2.91 -1.31
CA TYR A 90 -4.11 -3.74 -1.12
C TYR A 90 -5.40 -2.91 -1.16
N THR A 91 -5.38 -1.71 -0.58
CA THR A 91 -6.52 -0.78 -0.68
C THR A 91 -6.80 -0.40 -2.14
N LEU A 92 -5.77 -0.17 -2.94
CA LEU A 92 -5.91 0.12 -4.38
C LEU A 92 -6.41 -1.09 -5.17
N GLU A 93 -5.97 -2.30 -4.85
CA GLU A 93 -6.44 -3.53 -5.47
C GLU A 93 -7.95 -3.72 -5.24
N ASP A 94 -8.44 -3.43 -4.03
CA ASP A 94 -9.87 -3.44 -3.70
C ASP A 94 -10.65 -2.40 -4.53
N GLU A 95 -10.15 -1.17 -4.62
CA GLU A 95 -10.76 -0.11 -5.46
C GLU A 95 -10.77 -0.48 -6.95
N VAL A 96 -9.70 -1.10 -7.46
CA VAL A 96 -9.62 -1.62 -8.83
C VAL A 96 -10.67 -2.72 -9.03
N HIS A 97 -10.83 -3.62 -8.08
CA HIS A 97 -11.84 -4.68 -8.13
C HIS A 97 -13.25 -4.09 -8.20
N ASP A 98 -13.56 -3.12 -7.35
CA ASP A 98 -14.84 -2.43 -7.34
C ASP A 98 -15.11 -1.73 -8.68
N VAL A 99 -14.14 -0.99 -9.23
CA VAL A 99 -14.29 -0.33 -10.53
C VAL A 99 -14.55 -1.36 -11.64
N ILE A 100 -13.84 -2.48 -11.67
CA ILE A 100 -14.05 -3.56 -12.66
C ILE A 100 -15.46 -4.15 -12.53
N SER A 101 -15.96 -4.32 -11.31
CA SER A 101 -17.33 -4.78 -11.06
C SER A 101 -18.35 -3.81 -11.65
N HIS A 102 -18.23 -2.51 -11.36
CA HIS A 102 -19.12 -1.48 -11.91
C HIS A 102 -19.04 -1.36 -13.44
N MET A 103 -17.85 -1.51 -14.02
CA MET A 103 -17.69 -1.57 -15.48
C MET A 103 -18.47 -2.75 -16.08
N SER A 104 -18.39 -3.91 -15.44
CA SER A 104 -19.10 -5.12 -15.86
C SER A 104 -20.62 -4.94 -15.79
N GLU A 105 -21.13 -4.31 -14.72
CA GLU A 105 -22.54 -3.95 -14.60
C GLU A 105 -22.99 -2.98 -15.70
N CYS A 106 -22.19 -1.96 -16.02
CA CYS A 106 -22.48 -1.03 -17.11
C CYS A 106 -22.56 -1.76 -18.45
N LEU A 107 -21.62 -2.67 -18.75
CA LEU A 107 -21.64 -3.48 -19.97
C LEU A 107 -22.88 -4.37 -20.05
N ASN A 108 -23.28 -4.99 -18.94
CA ASN A 108 -24.50 -5.80 -18.88
C ASN A 108 -25.74 -4.96 -19.16
N LEU A 109 -25.84 -3.75 -18.58
CA LEU A 109 -26.94 -2.82 -18.84
C LEU A 109 -26.95 -2.33 -20.30
N ILE A 110 -25.79 -2.00 -20.86
CA ILE A 110 -25.65 -1.62 -22.27
C ILE A 110 -26.16 -2.75 -23.16
N ALA A 111 -25.69 -3.98 -22.95
CA ALA A 111 -26.11 -5.15 -23.73
C ALA A 111 -27.62 -5.40 -23.61
N TYR A 112 -28.17 -5.28 -22.40
CA TYR A 112 -29.60 -5.40 -22.17
C TYR A 112 -30.40 -4.32 -22.91
N CYS A 113 -30.02 -3.03 -22.77
CA CYS A 113 -30.69 -1.94 -23.47
C CYS A 113 -30.64 -2.13 -24.98
N GLU A 114 -29.50 -2.52 -25.54
CA GLU A 114 -29.38 -2.81 -26.97
C GLU A 114 -30.26 -3.98 -27.43
N MET A 115 -30.33 -5.06 -26.63
CA MET A 115 -31.21 -6.18 -26.89
C MET A 115 -32.68 -5.74 -26.90
N VAL A 116 -33.11 -5.01 -25.88
CA VAL A 116 -34.50 -4.57 -25.73
C VAL A 116 -34.89 -3.59 -26.84
N LEU A 117 -34.00 -2.70 -27.27
CA LEU A 117 -34.24 -1.78 -28.40
C LEU A 117 -34.41 -2.48 -29.75
N ARG A 118 -33.97 -3.74 -29.88
CA ARG A 118 -34.20 -4.58 -31.06
C ARG A 118 -35.54 -5.32 -31.02
N SER A 119 -36.23 -5.30 -29.87
CA SER A 119 -37.54 -5.92 -29.71
C SER A 119 -38.59 -5.25 -30.61
N ARG A 120 -39.53 -6.06 -31.10
CA ARG A 120 -40.72 -5.60 -31.83
C ARG A 120 -41.99 -5.68 -30.98
N ASP A 121 -41.85 -6.07 -29.72
CA ASP A 121 -42.96 -6.13 -28.78
C ASP A 121 -43.50 -4.71 -28.55
N PRO A 122 -44.80 -4.45 -28.81
CA PRO A 122 -45.42 -3.14 -28.58
C PRO A 122 -45.31 -2.66 -27.13
N GLU A 123 -45.35 -3.57 -26.15
CA GLU A 123 -45.22 -3.24 -24.73
C GLU A 123 -43.82 -2.76 -24.39
N VAL A 124 -42.81 -3.21 -25.14
CA VAL A 124 -41.41 -2.76 -24.99
C VAL A 124 -41.17 -1.50 -25.82
N THR A 125 -41.73 -1.44 -27.03
CA THR A 125 -41.51 -0.36 -28.00
C THR A 125 -42.03 0.97 -27.46
N CYS A 126 -43.11 0.97 -26.68
CA CYS A 126 -43.64 2.18 -26.06
C CYS A 126 -42.65 2.82 -25.06
N HIS A 127 -41.65 2.07 -24.57
CA HIS A 127 -40.62 2.53 -23.65
C HIS A 127 -39.26 2.83 -24.31
N HIS A 128 -39.14 2.74 -25.65
CA HIS A 128 -37.85 2.89 -26.35
C HIS A 128 -37.11 4.20 -26.05
N ASP A 129 -37.82 5.32 -25.88
CA ASP A 129 -37.15 6.59 -25.58
C ASP A 129 -36.51 6.59 -24.18
N LEU A 130 -37.15 5.94 -23.21
CA LEU A 130 -36.57 5.75 -21.88
C LEU A 130 -35.34 4.84 -21.96
N ILE A 131 -35.44 3.74 -22.71
CA ILE A 131 -34.33 2.77 -22.85
C ILE A 131 -33.13 3.41 -23.56
N LYS A 132 -33.34 4.24 -24.58
CA LYS A 132 -32.26 5.01 -25.24
C LYS A 132 -31.56 5.95 -24.25
N ARG A 133 -32.30 6.65 -23.40
CA ARG A 133 -31.70 7.52 -22.37
C ARG A 133 -30.86 6.72 -21.39
N GLN A 134 -31.35 5.55 -20.95
CA GLN A 134 -30.59 4.66 -20.06
C GLN A 134 -29.31 4.13 -20.75
N LEU A 135 -29.37 3.79 -22.03
CA LEU A 135 -28.22 3.35 -22.81
C LEU A 135 -27.11 4.42 -22.82
N GLU A 136 -27.46 5.67 -23.09
CA GLU A 136 -26.50 6.78 -23.10
C GLU A 136 -25.89 7.03 -21.71
N ILE A 137 -26.70 6.99 -20.65
CA ILE A 137 -26.20 7.09 -19.26
C ILE A 137 -25.22 5.96 -18.96
N SER A 138 -25.56 4.73 -19.34
CA SER A 138 -24.74 3.55 -19.04
C SER A 138 -23.40 3.59 -19.80
N LYS A 139 -23.39 4.06 -21.05
CA LYS A 139 -22.16 4.29 -21.82
C LYS A 139 -21.26 5.35 -21.19
N MET A 140 -21.83 6.49 -20.80
CA MET A 140 -21.07 7.56 -20.13
C MET A 140 -20.48 7.07 -18.80
N GLN A 141 -21.22 6.28 -18.03
CA GLN A 141 -20.72 5.70 -16.78
C GLN A 141 -19.59 4.70 -17.04
N TYR A 142 -19.75 3.82 -18.04
CA TYR A 142 -18.70 2.90 -18.45
C TYR A 142 -17.39 3.63 -18.79
N GLU A 143 -17.45 4.69 -19.60
CA GLU A 143 -16.28 5.50 -19.96
C GLU A 143 -15.62 6.14 -18.71
N ARG A 144 -16.41 6.62 -17.76
CA ARG A 144 -15.90 7.16 -16.49
C ARG A 144 -15.16 6.11 -15.67
N TYR A 145 -15.75 4.93 -15.53
CA TYR A 145 -15.10 3.83 -14.80
C TYR A 145 -13.85 3.33 -15.52
N GLN A 146 -13.85 3.31 -16.87
CA GLN A 146 -12.66 2.95 -17.64
C GLN A 146 -11.49 3.92 -17.39
N LEU A 147 -11.77 5.23 -17.30
CA LEU A 147 -10.75 6.23 -16.94
C LEU A 147 -10.26 6.05 -15.49
N ALA A 148 -11.17 5.79 -14.55
CA ALA A 148 -10.81 5.53 -13.16
C ALA A 148 -9.93 4.29 -13.01
N TRP A 149 -10.27 3.20 -13.71
CA TRP A 149 -9.48 1.96 -13.74
C TRP A 149 -8.06 2.21 -14.26
N GLN A 150 -7.91 2.94 -15.37
CA GLN A 150 -6.59 3.28 -15.91
C GLN A 150 -5.74 4.05 -14.90
N HIS A 151 -6.35 5.03 -14.23
CA HIS A 151 -5.68 5.82 -13.21
C HIS A 151 -5.25 4.95 -12.02
N PHE A 152 -6.14 4.15 -11.44
CA PHE A 152 -5.81 3.31 -10.29
C PHE A 152 -4.74 2.27 -10.64
N HIS A 153 -4.84 1.62 -11.79
CA HIS A 153 -3.85 0.64 -12.23
C HIS A 153 -2.47 1.26 -12.46
N GLN A 154 -2.41 2.50 -12.96
CA GLN A 154 -1.14 3.22 -13.10
C GLN A 154 -0.52 3.51 -11.73
N GLU A 155 -1.31 3.94 -10.76
CA GLU A 155 -0.83 4.23 -9.40
C GLU A 155 -0.42 2.98 -8.64
N GLU A 156 -1.20 1.90 -8.74
CA GLU A 156 -0.89 0.57 -8.24
C GLU A 156 0.48 0.09 -8.78
N SER A 157 0.69 0.20 -10.09
CA SER A 157 1.96 -0.17 -10.74
C SER A 157 3.15 0.63 -10.21
N LYS A 158 2.97 1.93 -9.94
CA LYS A 158 4.03 2.78 -9.37
C LYS A 158 4.38 2.35 -7.95
N LEU A 159 3.37 2.12 -7.10
CA LEU A 159 3.61 1.67 -5.72
C LEU A 159 4.28 0.31 -5.68
N TRP A 160 3.89 -0.62 -6.55
CA TRP A 160 4.58 -1.91 -6.72
C TRP A 160 6.05 -1.74 -7.11
N ALA A 161 6.34 -0.83 -8.04
CA ALA A 161 7.71 -0.54 -8.46
C ALA A 161 8.56 0.00 -7.29
N ILE A 162 8.06 0.99 -6.56
CA ILE A 162 8.73 1.58 -5.39
C ILE A 162 8.94 0.52 -4.31
N TRP A 163 7.90 -0.24 -3.97
CA TRP A 163 7.98 -1.29 -2.96
C TRP A 163 8.99 -2.36 -3.34
N SER A 164 9.02 -2.78 -4.60
CA SER A 164 9.99 -3.77 -5.11
C SER A 164 11.42 -3.25 -5.05
N GLU A 165 11.67 -2.02 -5.50
CA GLU A 165 13.00 -1.42 -5.49
C GLU A 165 13.52 -1.26 -4.06
N GLU A 166 12.71 -0.70 -3.16
CA GLU A 166 13.11 -0.45 -1.78
C GLU A 166 13.24 -1.76 -0.98
N THR A 167 12.41 -2.77 -1.26
CA THR A 167 12.60 -4.10 -0.67
C THR A 167 13.92 -4.73 -1.13
N HIS A 168 14.30 -4.55 -2.39
CA HIS A 168 15.59 -5.01 -2.89
C HIS A 168 16.75 -4.24 -2.25
N ARG A 169 16.62 -2.91 -2.11
CA ARG A 169 17.60 -2.05 -1.44
C ARG A 169 17.78 -2.43 0.03
N ALA A 170 16.70 -2.62 0.76
CA ALA A 170 16.73 -3.09 2.15
C ALA A 170 17.40 -4.47 2.31
N ARG A 171 17.22 -5.37 1.34
CA ARG A 171 17.90 -6.68 1.30
C ARG A 171 19.37 -6.59 0.91
N ALA A 172 19.77 -5.58 0.13
CA ALA A 172 21.15 -5.35 -0.28
C ALA A 172 22.05 -4.79 0.84
N PHE A 173 21.44 -4.29 1.92
CA PHE A 173 22.12 -3.90 3.16
C PHE A 173 21.62 -4.75 4.34
N PRO A 174 21.94 -6.06 4.37
CA PRO A 174 21.67 -6.89 5.54
C PRO A 174 22.70 -6.52 6.59
N ASP A 175 22.35 -5.65 7.53
CA ASP A 175 23.10 -5.31 8.74
C ASP A 175 24.61 -5.04 8.57
N ALA A 176 25.02 -3.80 8.86
CA ALA A 176 26.32 -3.62 9.50
C ALA A 176 26.32 -4.49 10.77
N GLN A 177 26.98 -5.65 10.74
CA GLN A 177 27.13 -6.53 11.90
C GLN A 177 27.53 -5.71 13.14
N PRO A 178 26.73 -5.67 14.22
CA PRO A 178 27.23 -5.27 15.52
C PRO A 178 27.97 -6.48 16.09
N GLY A 179 29.23 -6.69 15.71
CA GLY A 179 29.94 -7.88 16.17
C GLY A 179 31.29 -8.22 15.56
N ALA A 180 32.03 -7.27 14.98
CA ALA A 180 33.48 -7.46 14.88
C ALA A 180 34.09 -7.17 16.24
N ALA A 181 34.08 -8.17 17.13
CA ALA A 181 34.90 -8.19 18.32
C ALA A 181 36.37 -8.07 17.90
N SER A 182 36.87 -6.85 17.81
CA SER A 182 38.31 -6.60 17.84
C SER A 182 38.75 -6.79 19.29
N ASN A 183 38.90 -8.06 19.69
CA ASN A 183 39.69 -8.42 20.85
C ASN A 183 41.15 -8.09 20.53
N SER A 184 41.50 -6.81 20.66
CA SER A 184 42.88 -6.37 20.77
C SER A 184 43.44 -6.93 22.07
N THR A 185 43.95 -8.14 21.98
CA THR A 185 44.77 -8.77 23.02
C THR A 185 46.10 -8.03 23.01
N PRO A 186 46.55 -7.37 24.10
CA PRO A 186 47.88 -6.79 24.10
C PRO A 186 48.92 -7.92 24.07
N PRO A 187 50.01 -7.81 23.28
CA PRO A 187 51.08 -8.76 23.37
C PRO A 187 51.76 -8.61 24.73
N VAL A 188 51.71 -9.68 25.53
CA VAL A 188 52.67 -9.91 26.61
C VAL A 188 54.00 -10.21 25.92
N SER A 189 54.89 -9.23 25.91
CA SER A 189 56.31 -9.44 25.63
C SER A 189 56.99 -9.78 26.95
N ASP A 190 57.10 -11.08 27.22
CA ASP A 190 58.15 -11.61 28.09
C ASP A 190 59.48 -11.66 27.31
N GLN A 191 60.59 -11.62 28.06
CA GLN A 191 62.02 -11.72 27.67
C GLN A 191 62.68 -10.36 27.36
N LEU A 192 63.70 -9.88 28.09
CA LEU A 192 64.75 -10.48 28.93
C LEU A 192 65.20 -9.47 30.00
#